data_AF-A0A0Q4E6A6-F1
#
_entry.id   AF-A0A0Q4E6A6-F1
#
_cell.length_a   1.000
_cell.length_b   1.000
_cell.length_c   1.000
_cell.angle_alpha   90.00
_cell.angle_beta   90.00
_cell.angle_gamma   90.00
#
_symmetry.space_group_name_H-M   'P 1'
#
loop_
_entity.id
_entity.type
_entity.pdbx_description
1 polymer ?
#
loop_
_entity_poly.entity_id
_entity_poly.type
_entity_poly.pdbx_seq_one_letter_code
_entity_poly.pdbx_strand_id
1 'polypeptide(L)'
;MDRLRRAKGLTVGELLSRAGMTKSYYQSRAGFSLPYNTNDIEALAAALGVAPEEVANPDSAPRVEMRVPAAPLAARVRRLVQSQGATENDLVDHLDEIDPAAAESARALLAAATNTVVLDEEVLRLITHWADVPTEYLTDYTDDAVTDRTDAELELRDAMREAGASTIQFRALGEMSPDALRAIAHSLRSRPPAT
;
A
#
# COMPACT_ATOMS: atom_id res chain seq x y z
N MET A 1 -10.57 4.48 -12.59
CA MET A 1 -10.86 5.93 -12.57
C MET A 1 -9.95 6.74 -11.63
N ASP A 2 -9.92 6.45 -10.33
CA ASP A 2 -9.16 7.29 -9.39
C ASP A 2 -7.65 7.27 -9.62
N ARG A 3 -7.08 6.12 -10.02
CA ARG A 3 -5.68 5.96 -10.43
C ARG A 3 -5.33 6.85 -11.63
N LEU A 4 -6.08 6.73 -12.74
CA LEU A 4 -5.92 7.55 -13.95
C LEU A 4 -6.01 9.05 -13.66
N ARG A 5 -6.99 9.46 -12.85
CA ARG A 5 -7.18 10.85 -12.46
C ARG A 5 -5.96 11.39 -11.70
N ARG A 6 -5.45 10.63 -10.72
CA ARG A 6 -4.25 11.01 -9.95
C ARG A 6 -3.01 11.09 -10.84
N ALA A 7 -2.83 10.14 -11.76
CA ALA A 7 -1.72 10.14 -12.72
C ALA A 7 -1.72 11.39 -13.63
N LYS A 8 -2.90 11.95 -13.92
CA LYS A 8 -3.05 13.21 -14.68
C LYS A 8 -3.06 14.46 -13.79
N GLY A 9 -2.85 14.32 -12.48
CA GLY A 9 -2.81 15.43 -11.53
C GLY A 9 -4.14 16.16 -11.35
N LEU A 10 -5.27 15.53 -11.67
CA LEU A 10 -6.59 16.17 -11.61
C LEU A 10 -7.28 15.90 -10.27
N THR A 11 -7.98 16.89 -9.75
CA THR A 11 -8.98 16.67 -8.69
C THR A 11 -10.25 16.04 -9.26
N VAL A 12 -11.09 15.44 -8.40
CA VAL A 12 -12.40 14.91 -8.85
C VAL A 12 -13.25 16.04 -9.43
N GLY A 13 -13.24 17.24 -8.82
CA GLY A 13 -14.01 18.38 -9.32
C GLY A 13 -13.58 18.83 -10.73
N GLU A 14 -12.27 18.88 -10.99
CA GLU A 14 -11.74 19.24 -12.31
C GLU A 14 -12.07 18.20 -13.39
N LEU A 15 -11.95 16.91 -13.06
CA LEU A 15 -12.35 15.83 -13.95
C LEU A 15 -13.83 15.96 -14.34
N LEU A 16 -14.71 16.17 -13.35
CA LEU A 16 -16.15 16.29 -13.59
C LEU A 16 -16.51 17.52 -14.41
N SER A 17 -15.88 18.66 -14.11
CA SER A 17 -16.05 19.89 -14.88
C SER A 17 -15.68 19.70 -16.35
N ARG A 18 -14.53 19.06 -16.62
CA ARG A 18 -14.05 18.78 -17.99
C ARG A 18 -14.90 17.74 -18.71
N ALA A 19 -15.40 16.74 -18.00
CA ALA A 19 -16.25 15.68 -18.57
C ALA A 19 -17.73 16.11 -18.72
N GLY A 20 -18.10 17.33 -18.29
CA GLY A 20 -19.49 17.78 -18.31
C GLY A 20 -20.42 16.99 -17.38
N MET A 21 -19.87 16.36 -16.34
CA MET A 21 -20.61 15.47 -15.44
C MET A 21 -20.93 16.14 -14.11
N THR A 22 -22.12 15.87 -13.57
CA THR A 22 -22.46 16.30 -12.21
C THR A 22 -21.90 15.34 -11.17
N LYS A 23 -21.63 15.85 -9.96
CA LYS A 23 -21.14 15.04 -8.84
C LYS A 23 -22.10 13.91 -8.47
N SER A 24 -23.41 14.16 -8.46
CA SER A 24 -24.44 13.14 -8.17
C SER A 24 -24.47 12.06 -9.24
N TYR A 25 -24.38 12.43 -10.51
CA TYR A 25 -24.32 11.49 -11.63
C TYR A 25 -23.07 10.59 -11.54
N TYR A 26 -21.90 11.19 -11.31
CA TYR A 26 -20.65 10.45 -11.13
C TYR A 26 -20.69 9.50 -9.92
N GLN A 27 -21.16 9.96 -8.75
CA GLN A 27 -21.20 9.15 -7.54
C GLN A 27 -22.16 7.95 -7.64
N SER A 28 -23.30 8.10 -8.31
CA SER A 28 -24.25 6.99 -8.52
C SER A 28 -23.64 5.83 -9.31
N ARG A 29 -22.62 6.10 -10.14
CA ARG A 29 -21.94 5.11 -10.98
C ARG A 29 -20.62 4.62 -10.40
N ALA A 30 -19.89 5.50 -9.71
CA ALA A 30 -18.65 5.15 -9.02
C ALA A 30 -18.86 4.18 -7.83
N GLY A 31 -20.07 4.12 -7.26
CA GLY A 31 -20.44 3.21 -6.17
C GLY A 31 -21.10 1.90 -6.61
N PHE A 32 -20.91 1.46 -7.86
CA PHE A 32 -21.48 0.23 -8.44
C PHE A 32 -23.02 0.15 -8.51
N SER A 33 -23.77 1.25 -8.32
CA SER A 33 -25.24 1.18 -8.47
C SER A 33 -25.70 1.14 -9.93
N LEU A 34 -24.92 1.73 -10.86
CA LEU A 34 -25.19 1.74 -12.30
C LEU A 34 -23.88 1.77 -13.13
N PRO A 35 -23.72 0.95 -14.19
CA PRO A 35 -22.51 0.92 -15.02
C PRO A 35 -22.37 2.16 -15.91
N TYR A 36 -21.16 2.71 -16.06
CA TYR A 36 -20.90 3.78 -17.06
C TYR A 36 -21.26 3.31 -18.46
N ASN A 37 -21.96 4.15 -19.23
CA ASN A 37 -22.25 3.87 -20.63
C ASN A 37 -21.12 4.36 -21.54
N THR A 38 -21.19 4.06 -22.85
CA THR A 38 -20.15 4.44 -23.82
C THR A 38 -19.91 5.96 -23.87
N ASN A 39 -20.96 6.78 -23.82
CA ASN A 39 -20.83 8.24 -23.82
C ASN A 39 -20.14 8.75 -22.55
N ASP A 40 -20.43 8.12 -21.41
CA ASP A 40 -19.78 8.44 -20.14
C ASP A 40 -18.27 8.14 -20.22
N ILE A 41 -17.91 6.99 -20.80
CA ILE A 41 -16.51 6.55 -20.98
C ILE A 41 -15.77 7.51 -21.92
N GLU A 42 -16.37 7.88 -23.05
CA GLU A 42 -15.77 8.82 -24.00
C GLU A 42 -15.56 10.21 -23.40
N ALA A 43 -16.54 10.74 -22.67
CA ALA A 43 -16.44 12.05 -22.02
C ALA A 43 -15.35 12.07 -20.93
N LEU A 44 -15.26 11.00 -20.14
CA LEU A 44 -14.22 10.83 -19.12
C LEU A 44 -12.83 10.65 -19.75
N ALA A 45 -12.73 9.88 -20.84
CA ALA A 45 -11.48 9.65 -21.56
C ALA A 45 -10.94 10.95 -22.19
N ALA A 46 -11.81 11.73 -22.82
CA ALA A 46 -11.48 13.05 -23.35
C ALA A 46 -11.01 14.01 -22.24
N ALA A 47 -11.68 14.02 -21.08
CA ALA A 47 -11.30 14.85 -19.94
C ALA A 47 -9.94 14.46 -19.32
N LEU A 48 -9.60 13.17 -19.37
CA LEU A 48 -8.34 12.60 -18.88
C LEU A 48 -7.20 12.64 -19.93
N GLY A 49 -7.53 12.86 -21.21
CA GLY A 49 -6.57 12.77 -22.30
C GLY A 49 -5.99 11.37 -22.49
N VAL A 50 -6.85 10.36 -22.44
CA VAL A 50 -6.53 8.93 -22.60
C VAL A 50 -7.49 8.27 -23.58
N ALA A 51 -7.19 7.04 -24.02
CA ALA A 51 -8.11 6.30 -24.88
C ALA A 51 -9.33 5.80 -24.08
N PRO A 52 -10.54 5.70 -24.70
CA PRO A 52 -11.73 5.16 -24.04
C PRO A 52 -11.51 3.78 -23.40
N GLU A 53 -10.66 2.95 -24.00
CA GLU A 53 -10.28 1.62 -23.50
C GLU A 53 -9.53 1.70 -22.16
N GLU A 54 -8.77 2.77 -21.91
CA GLU A 54 -8.09 3.00 -20.62
C GLU A 54 -9.07 3.36 -19.52
N VAL A 55 -10.18 4.02 -19.86
CA VAL A 55 -11.26 4.34 -18.92
C VAL A 55 -12.16 3.12 -18.67
N ALA A 56 -12.44 2.37 -19.73
CA ALA A 56 -13.27 1.17 -19.68
C ALA A 56 -12.57 0.00 -18.97
N ASN A 57 -11.24 -0.09 -19.08
CA ASN A 57 -10.44 -1.14 -18.47
C ASN A 57 -9.47 -0.56 -17.42
N PRO A 58 -9.71 -0.76 -16.11
CA PRO A 58 -8.80 -0.30 -15.06
C PRO A 58 -7.38 -0.89 -15.18
N ASP A 59 -7.22 -2.02 -15.88
CA ASP A 59 -5.92 -2.68 -16.10
C ASP A 59 -5.09 -2.02 -17.22
N SER A 60 -5.70 -1.20 -18.08
CA SER A 60 -5.02 -0.53 -19.19
C SER A 60 -4.33 0.78 -18.78
N ALA A 61 -4.54 1.26 -17.56
CA ALA A 61 -3.88 2.46 -17.06
C ALA A 61 -2.37 2.23 -16.91
N PRO A 62 -1.50 3.19 -17.29
CA PRO A 62 -0.06 3.03 -17.16
C PRO A 62 0.33 2.81 -15.69
N ARG A 63 0.93 1.66 -15.38
CA ARG A 63 1.49 1.31 -14.08
C ARG A 63 2.88 1.95 -13.94
N VAL A 64 3.19 2.47 -12.76
CA VAL A 64 4.51 3.05 -12.50
C VAL A 64 5.44 1.90 -12.13
N GLU A 65 6.32 1.52 -13.06
CA GLU A 65 7.29 0.47 -12.82
C GLU A 65 8.52 1.01 -12.09
N MET A 66 8.91 0.35 -11.01
CA MET A 66 10.17 0.61 -10.31
C MET A 66 11.09 -0.61 -10.35
N ARG A 67 12.39 -0.36 -10.50
CA ARG A 67 13.42 -1.39 -10.37
C ARG A 67 13.99 -1.34 -8.96
N VAL A 68 13.89 -2.44 -8.22
CA VAL A 68 14.28 -2.53 -6.82
C VAL A 68 15.22 -3.69 -6.53
N PRO A 69 16.04 -3.62 -5.47
CA PRO A 69 16.81 -4.76 -4.99
C PRO A 69 15.86 -5.79 -4.35
N ALA A 70 15.77 -6.97 -4.94
CA ALA A 70 14.75 -7.94 -4.59
C ALA A 70 14.91 -8.48 -3.16
N ALA A 71 16.13 -8.91 -2.79
CA ALA A 71 16.36 -9.57 -1.51
C ALA A 71 16.11 -8.68 -0.27
N PRO A 72 16.65 -7.43 -0.19
CA PRO A 72 16.35 -6.55 0.94
C PRO A 72 14.86 -6.19 1.04
N LEU A 73 14.22 -5.93 -0.10
CA LEU A 73 12.81 -5.53 -0.10
C LEU A 73 11.90 -6.71 0.25
N ALA A 74 12.18 -7.92 -0.27
CA ALA A 74 11.45 -9.13 0.11
C ALA A 74 11.62 -9.45 1.60
N ALA A 75 12.81 -9.21 2.18
CA ALA A 75 13.01 -9.37 3.63
C ALA A 75 12.14 -8.40 4.44
N ARG A 76 12.01 -7.13 4.01
CA ARG A 76 11.09 -6.17 4.65
C ARG A 76 9.64 -6.58 4.51
N VAL A 77 9.20 -7.04 3.33
CA VAL A 77 7.83 -7.54 3.15
C VAL A 77 7.54 -8.72 4.07
N ARG A 78 8.46 -9.69 4.18
CA ARG A 78 8.35 -10.81 5.13
C ARG A 78 8.29 -10.36 6.58
N ARG A 79 9.06 -9.34 6.94
CA ARG A 79 9.03 -8.74 8.26
C ARG A 79 7.66 -8.15 8.57
N LEU A 80 7.05 -7.42 7.62
CA LEU A 80 5.71 -6.88 7.76
C LEU A 80 4.67 -8.01 7.91
N VAL A 81 4.78 -9.08 7.12
CA VAL A 81 3.92 -10.25 7.22
C VAL A 81 3.96 -10.88 8.61
N GLN A 82 5.17 -11.12 9.13
CA GLN A 82 5.37 -11.63 10.48
C GLN A 82 4.82 -10.68 11.55
N SER A 83 4.99 -9.37 11.36
CA SER A 83 4.49 -8.36 12.29
C SER A 83 2.95 -8.30 12.32
N GLN A 84 2.26 -8.80 11.31
CA GLN A 84 0.80 -8.94 11.32
C GLN A 84 0.34 -10.27 11.92
N GLY A 85 1.27 -11.17 12.27
CA GLY A 85 0.93 -12.55 12.66
C GLY A 85 0.31 -13.34 11.52
N ALA A 86 0.61 -12.96 10.27
CA ALA A 86 0.05 -13.53 9.06
C ALA A 86 1.10 -14.36 8.28
N THR A 87 0.68 -15.00 7.20
CA THR A 87 1.52 -15.72 6.25
C THR A 87 1.69 -14.93 4.94
N GLU A 88 2.67 -15.33 4.11
CA GLU A 88 2.85 -14.70 2.78
C GLU A 88 1.60 -14.89 1.90
N ASN A 89 0.89 -16.02 2.06
CA ASN A 89 -0.34 -16.29 1.33
C ASN A 89 -1.48 -15.34 1.76
N ASP A 90 -1.61 -15.05 3.06
CA ASP A 90 -2.64 -14.11 3.53
C ASP A 90 -2.46 -12.71 2.92
N LEU A 91 -1.21 -12.27 2.78
CA LEU A 91 -0.89 -11.01 2.09
C LEU A 91 -1.26 -11.10 0.60
N VAL A 92 -0.86 -12.18 -0.07
CA VAL A 92 -1.10 -12.36 -1.51
C VAL A 92 -2.60 -12.43 -1.81
N ASP A 93 -3.37 -13.16 -1.00
CA ASP A 93 -4.82 -13.29 -1.14
C ASP A 93 -5.50 -11.93 -0.91
N HIS A 94 -5.07 -11.16 0.10
CA HIS A 94 -5.56 -9.80 0.31
C HIS A 94 -5.28 -8.87 -0.88
N LEU A 95 -4.10 -8.96 -1.49
CA LEU A 95 -3.76 -8.18 -2.67
C LEU A 95 -4.59 -8.63 -3.88
N ASP A 96 -4.88 -9.92 -4.01
CA ASP A 96 -5.62 -10.50 -5.14
C ASP A 96 -7.08 -10.00 -5.15
N GLU A 97 -7.68 -9.85 -3.97
CA GLU A 97 -9.01 -9.24 -3.79
C GLU A 97 -9.07 -7.76 -4.24
N ILE A 98 -7.93 -7.06 -4.21
CA ILE A 98 -7.84 -5.62 -4.53
C ILE A 98 -7.40 -5.40 -5.98
N ASP A 99 -6.30 -6.02 -6.39
CA ASP A 99 -5.66 -5.91 -7.70
C ASP A 99 -4.84 -7.20 -7.98
N PRO A 100 -5.33 -8.13 -8.81
CA PRO A 100 -4.63 -9.38 -9.12
C PRO A 100 -3.20 -9.20 -9.67
N ALA A 101 -2.92 -8.07 -10.35
CA ALA A 101 -1.57 -7.78 -10.82
C ALA A 101 -0.64 -7.31 -9.69
N ALA A 102 -1.19 -6.70 -8.63
CA ALA A 102 -0.43 -6.42 -7.42
C ALA A 102 -0.09 -7.72 -6.67
N ALA A 103 -1.03 -8.67 -6.60
CA ALA A 103 -0.75 -9.99 -6.04
C ALA A 103 0.37 -10.70 -6.80
N GLU A 104 0.33 -10.66 -8.14
CA GLU A 104 1.39 -11.25 -8.97
C GLU A 104 2.75 -10.56 -8.79
N SER A 105 2.76 -9.22 -8.69
CA SER A 105 3.97 -8.46 -8.38
C SER A 105 4.56 -8.84 -7.01
N ALA A 106 3.70 -9.03 -6.01
CA ALA A 106 4.13 -9.48 -4.68
C ALA A 106 4.72 -10.90 -4.71
N ARG A 107 4.09 -11.84 -5.43
CA ARG A 107 4.63 -13.19 -5.64
C ARG A 107 5.99 -13.14 -6.34
N ALA A 108 6.12 -12.33 -7.39
CA ALA A 108 7.37 -12.15 -8.12
C ALA A 108 8.49 -11.60 -7.22
N LEU A 109 8.19 -10.60 -6.37
CA LEU A 109 9.14 -10.08 -5.39
C LEU A 109 9.57 -11.15 -4.37
N LEU A 110 8.61 -11.87 -3.78
CA LEU A 110 8.90 -12.84 -2.72
C LEU A 110 9.64 -14.08 -3.24
N ALA A 111 9.36 -14.51 -4.47
CA ALA A 111 10.02 -15.64 -5.12
C ALA A 111 11.31 -15.28 -5.88
N ALA A 112 11.66 -13.98 -5.95
CA ALA A 112 12.78 -13.52 -6.75
C ALA A 112 14.12 -14.18 -6.33
N ALA A 113 14.72 -14.91 -7.25
CA ALA A 113 16.08 -15.43 -7.12
C ALA A 113 17.14 -14.46 -7.69
N THR A 114 16.71 -13.42 -8.39
CA THR A 114 17.56 -12.39 -9.01
C THR A 114 17.83 -11.23 -8.05
N ASN A 115 18.94 -10.52 -8.25
CA ASN A 115 19.29 -9.37 -7.40
C ASN A 115 18.32 -8.20 -7.54
N THR A 116 17.70 -8.03 -8.70
CA THR A 116 16.72 -6.97 -8.95
C THR A 116 15.45 -7.51 -9.59
N VAL A 117 14.34 -6.83 -9.32
CA VAL A 117 13.02 -7.07 -9.93
C VAL A 117 12.40 -5.74 -10.34
N VAL A 118 11.54 -5.79 -11.35
CA VAL A 118 10.70 -4.67 -11.75
C VAL A 118 9.31 -4.93 -11.15
N LEU A 119 8.78 -3.95 -10.44
CA LEU A 119 7.49 -4.05 -9.75
C LEU A 119 6.64 -2.83 -10.07
N ASP A 120 5.33 -3.00 -10.04
CA ASP A 120 4.41 -1.88 -9.93
C ASP A 120 4.60 -1.18 -8.58
N GLU A 121 4.86 0.12 -8.57
CA GLU A 121 4.97 0.89 -7.33
C GLU A 121 3.74 0.73 -6.43
N GLU A 122 2.55 0.58 -7.03
CA GLU A 122 1.31 0.41 -6.30
C GLU A 122 1.32 -0.82 -5.40
N VAL A 123 2.00 -1.92 -5.79
CA VAL A 123 2.08 -3.11 -4.92
C VAL A 123 2.76 -2.78 -3.59
N LEU A 124 3.80 -1.95 -3.61
CA LEU A 124 4.50 -1.55 -2.39
C LEU A 124 3.62 -0.66 -1.52
N ARG A 125 2.86 0.24 -2.14
CA ARG A 125 1.87 1.08 -1.44
C ARG A 125 0.80 0.23 -0.76
N LEU A 126 0.24 -0.74 -1.48
CA LEU A 126 -0.77 -1.66 -0.94
C LEU A 126 -0.23 -2.50 0.22
N ILE A 127 0.99 -3.04 0.10
CA ILE A 127 1.64 -3.79 1.18
C ILE A 127 1.85 -2.92 2.43
N THR A 128 2.36 -1.70 2.28
CA THR A 128 2.57 -0.79 3.43
C THR A 128 1.25 -0.40 4.09
N HIS A 129 0.19 -0.19 3.29
CA HIS A 129 -1.14 0.10 3.80
C HIS A 129 -1.72 -1.06 4.60
N TRP A 130 -1.64 -2.28 4.07
CA TRP A 130 -2.05 -3.50 4.75
C TRP A 130 -1.34 -3.68 6.10
N ALA A 131 -0.04 -3.35 6.15
CA ALA A 131 0.75 -3.46 7.37
C ALA A 131 0.63 -2.25 8.35
N ASP A 132 -0.13 -1.21 8.00
CA ASP A 132 -0.21 0.08 8.72
C ASP A 132 1.19 0.65 9.05
N VAL A 133 2.00 0.84 8.01
CA VAL A 133 3.32 1.51 8.06
C VAL A 133 3.41 2.63 7.01
N PRO A 134 4.34 3.59 7.14
CA PRO A 134 4.57 4.62 6.13
C PRO A 134 4.87 4.02 4.75
N THR A 135 4.39 4.64 3.69
CA THR A 135 4.57 4.13 2.33
C THR A 135 6.03 4.16 1.89
N GLU A 136 6.75 5.18 2.33
CA GLU A 136 8.17 5.42 2.09
C GLU A 136 9.03 4.24 2.58
N TYR A 137 8.56 3.46 3.56
CA TYR A 137 9.28 2.30 4.08
C TYR A 137 9.64 1.25 3.00
N LEU A 138 8.78 1.10 1.99
CA LEU A 138 9.03 0.22 0.84
C LEU A 138 9.32 1.00 -0.45
N THR A 139 8.71 2.18 -0.67
CA THR A 139 8.90 2.93 -1.92
C THR A 139 10.19 3.74 -1.96
N ASP A 140 10.70 4.19 -0.82
CA ASP A 140 12.02 4.82 -0.67
C ASP A 140 12.87 4.00 0.30
N TYR A 141 13.23 2.80 -0.15
CA TYR A 141 13.96 1.84 0.68
C TYR A 141 15.38 2.31 1.07
N THR A 142 15.86 3.41 0.49
CA THR A 142 17.14 4.06 0.79
C THR A 142 17.06 5.13 1.88
N ASP A 143 15.85 5.51 2.31
CA ASP A 143 15.69 6.39 3.47
C ASP A 143 15.93 5.61 4.77
N ASP A 144 17.16 5.69 5.26
CA ASP A 144 17.59 5.05 6.51
C ASP A 144 16.81 5.58 7.73
N ALA A 145 16.38 6.84 7.72
CA ALA A 145 15.67 7.43 8.86
C ALA A 145 14.23 6.89 8.97
N VAL A 146 13.53 6.80 7.85
CA VAL A 146 12.20 6.16 7.79
C VAL A 146 12.31 4.67 8.10
N THR A 147 13.34 4.00 7.55
CA THR A 147 13.57 2.57 7.77
C THR A 147 13.82 2.27 9.24
N ASP A 148 14.81 2.92 9.86
CA ASP A 148 15.20 2.68 11.25
C ASP A 148 14.05 2.95 12.23
N ARG A 149 13.30 4.02 11.99
CA ARG A 149 12.11 4.34 12.79
C ARG A 149 11.02 3.30 12.66
N THR A 150 10.67 2.91 11.43
CA THR A 150 9.61 1.92 11.19
C THR A 150 10.00 0.57 11.80
N ASP A 151 11.26 0.15 11.66
CA ASP A 151 11.77 -1.08 12.25
C ASP A 151 11.67 -1.05 13.79
N ALA A 152 12.04 0.05 14.43
CA ALA A 152 11.90 0.22 15.87
C ALA A 152 10.42 0.17 16.34
N GLU A 153 9.49 0.73 15.56
CA GLU A 153 8.06 0.63 15.84
C GLU A 153 7.54 -0.81 15.70
N LEU A 154 7.99 -1.56 14.68
CA LEU A 154 7.65 -2.97 14.50
C LEU A 154 8.23 -3.85 15.62
N GLU A 155 9.45 -3.58 16.08
CA GLU A 155 10.06 -4.27 17.23
C GLU A 155 9.25 -4.08 18.51
N LEU A 156 8.75 -2.85 18.75
CA LEU A 156 7.91 -2.55 19.90
C LEU A 156 6.54 -3.22 19.78
N ARG A 157 5.92 -3.22 18.60
CA ARG A 157 4.66 -3.96 18.31
C ARG A 157 4.80 -5.43 18.70
N ASP A 158 5.90 -6.05 18.31
CA ASP A 158 6.13 -7.46 18.63
C ASP A 158 6.34 -7.70 20.12
N ALA A 159 7.19 -6.90 20.79
CA ALA A 159 7.42 -7.02 22.22
C ALA A 159 6.12 -6.85 23.04
N MET A 160 5.23 -5.96 22.59
CA MET A 160 3.93 -5.77 23.21
C MET A 160 2.99 -6.96 22.99
N ARG A 161 2.98 -7.53 21.78
CA ARG A 161 2.21 -8.75 21.47
C ARG A 161 2.69 -9.93 22.31
N GLU A 162 4.00 -10.11 22.44
CA GLU A 162 4.64 -11.13 23.29
C GLU A 162 4.24 -10.95 24.77
N ALA A 163 4.11 -9.70 25.24
CA ALA A 163 3.66 -9.38 26.58
C ALA A 163 2.13 -9.48 26.78
N GLY A 164 1.36 -9.88 25.77
CA GLY A 164 -0.10 -10.05 25.85
C GLY A 164 -0.91 -8.75 25.82
N ALA A 165 -0.30 -7.61 25.46
CA ALA A 165 -1.02 -6.35 25.30
C ALA A 165 -1.79 -6.36 23.96
N SER A 166 -3.11 -6.18 24.00
CA SER A 166 -3.92 -6.03 22.79
C SER A 166 -4.01 -4.55 22.38
N THR A 167 -3.49 -4.26 21.19
CA THR A 167 -3.76 -3.08 20.35
C THR A 167 -3.61 -1.71 21.03
N ILE A 168 -2.38 -1.17 21.06
CA ILE A 168 -2.19 0.28 21.12
C ILE A 168 -2.11 0.80 19.68
N GLN A 169 -2.82 1.88 19.38
CA GLN A 169 -2.64 2.62 18.14
C GLN A 169 -1.29 3.36 18.20
N PHE A 170 -0.28 2.85 17.47
CA PHE A 170 1.10 3.36 17.50
C PHE A 170 1.24 4.81 17.04
N ARG A 171 0.25 5.35 16.33
CA ARG A 171 0.17 6.79 16.04
C ARG A 171 0.19 7.66 17.30
N ALA A 172 -0.16 7.13 18.46
CA ALA A 172 -0.11 7.82 19.74
C ALA A 172 1.29 7.87 20.39
N LEU A 173 2.25 7.05 19.92
CA LEU A 173 3.61 7.03 20.47
C LEU A 173 4.52 8.12 19.88
N GLY A 174 4.03 8.84 18.86
CA GLY A 174 4.53 10.17 18.45
C GLY A 174 6.06 10.32 18.43
N GLU A 175 6.56 11.45 18.94
CA GLU A 175 7.93 11.97 18.80
C GLU A 175 9.07 11.14 19.43
N MET A 176 8.83 9.89 19.85
CA MET A 176 9.88 9.05 20.41
C MET A 176 10.94 8.69 19.37
N SER A 177 12.21 8.66 19.79
CA SER A 177 13.32 8.23 18.95
C SER A 177 13.31 6.70 18.76
N PRO A 178 13.90 6.18 17.66
CA PRO A 178 14.02 4.74 17.44
C PRO A 178 14.67 4.00 18.62
N ASP A 179 15.74 4.56 19.19
CA ASP A 179 16.40 3.99 20.37
C ASP A 179 15.48 3.89 21.59
N ALA A 180 14.64 4.90 21.82
CA ALA A 180 13.69 4.88 22.94
C ALA A 180 12.61 3.81 22.74
N LEU A 181 12.13 3.62 21.51
CA LEU A 181 11.17 2.56 21.18
C LEU A 181 11.78 1.17 21.43
N ARG A 182 13.02 0.94 20.99
CA ARG A 182 13.75 -0.31 21.24
C ARG A 182 14.01 -0.55 22.72
N ALA A 183 14.34 0.48 23.48
CA ALA A 183 14.54 0.37 24.93
C ALA A 183 13.24 -0.07 25.64
N ILE A 184 12.08 0.45 25.23
CA ILE A 184 10.79 -0.01 25.74
C ILE A 184 10.53 -1.46 25.33
N ALA A 185 10.76 -1.82 24.07
CA ALA A 185 10.58 -3.18 23.57
C ALA A 185 11.42 -4.18 24.38
N HIS A 186 12.68 -3.85 24.65
CA HIS A 186 13.59 -4.66 25.47
C HIS A 186 13.10 -4.79 26.93
N SER A 187 12.62 -3.70 27.51
CA SER A 187 12.05 -3.68 28.87
C SER A 187 10.82 -4.59 28.98
N LEU A 188 9.94 -4.58 27.97
CA LEU A 188 8.75 -5.45 27.91
C LEU A 188 9.13 -6.93 27.87
N ARG A 189 10.11 -7.30 27.04
CA ARG A 189 10.60 -8.70 26.94
C ARG A 189 11.31 -9.19 28.20
N SER A 190 11.91 -8.28 28.95
CA SER A 190 12.66 -8.61 30.17
C SER A 190 11.78 -8.77 31.40
N ARG A 191 10.48 -8.45 31.31
CA ARG A 191 9.54 -8.58 32.42
C ARG A 191 9.10 -10.05 32.55
N PRO A 192 9.15 -10.66 33.76
CA PRO A 192 8.66 -12.03 33.94
C PRO A 192 7.16 -12.09 33.63
N PRO A 193 6.66 -13.21 33.06
CA PRO A 193 5.24 -13.36 32.76
C PRO A 193 4.44 -13.20 34.05
N ALA A 194 3.37 -12.41 33.98
CA ALA A 194 2.43 -12.27 35.09
C ALA A 194 1.79 -13.64 35.35
N THR A 195 2.18 -14.26 36.47
CA THR A 195 1.57 -15.49 37.00
C THR A 195 0.11 -15.31 37.37
#